data_AF-A0A7Z9IQH2-F1
#
_entry.id   AF-A0A7Z9IQH2-F1
#
_cell.length_a   1.000
_cell.length_b   1.000
_cell.length_c   1.000
_cell.angle_alpha   90.00
_cell.angle_beta   90.00
_cell.angle_gamma   90.00
#
_symmetry.space_group_name_H-M   'P 1'
#
loop_
_entity.id
_entity.type
_entity.pdbx_description
1 polymer ?
#
loop_
_entity_poly.entity_id
_entity_poly.type
_entity_poly.pdbx_seq_one_letter_code
_entity_poly.pdbx_strand_id
1 'polypeptide(L)'
;MNLNNLVQAAIFAALSIGLGFMFMMVPNVEFISVTVFLSGLTLGGIWGTLVGGTVMLIHSTMNPLGSGLIYFPLLVGQIFAMAIIGMMGSLTARLFRLQISSGILVGLAGFCGLIVSLFYDIVTTLAYPISAGYSWKETVAYAISGLFFTTMHLVSNAAIFGVVVPQYLRKLNH
;
A
#
# COMPACT_ATOMS: atom_id res chain seq x y z
N MET A 1 -4.92 -25.04 2.70
CA MET A 1 -5.42 -23.85 1.99
C MET A 1 -6.93 -23.90 1.98
N ASN A 2 -7.62 -22.90 2.56
CA ASN A 2 -9.08 -22.83 2.49
C ASN A 2 -9.46 -22.15 1.16
N LEU A 3 -10.22 -22.82 0.30
CA LEU A 3 -10.58 -22.34 -1.04
C LEU A 3 -11.23 -20.95 -0.98
N ASN A 4 -12.01 -20.66 0.06
CA ASN A 4 -12.65 -19.36 0.26
C ASN A 4 -11.64 -18.22 0.42
N ASN A 5 -10.55 -18.44 1.16
CA ASN A 5 -9.54 -17.40 1.37
C ASN A 5 -8.77 -17.11 0.09
N LEU A 6 -8.52 -18.13 -0.74
CA LEU A 6 -7.89 -17.95 -2.05
C LEU A 6 -8.76 -17.09 -2.97
N VAL A 7 -10.07 -17.40 -3.04
CA VAL A 7 -11.02 -16.63 -3.86
C VAL A 7 -11.10 -15.18 -3.37
N GLN A 8 -11.21 -14.95 -2.06
CA GLN A 8 -11.25 -13.60 -1.50
C GLN A 8 -9.93 -12.84 -1.74
N ALA A 9 -8.77 -13.51 -1.60
CA ALA A 9 -7.47 -12.91 -1.91
C ALA A 9 -7.38 -12.50 -3.39
N ALA A 10 -7.87 -13.33 -4.31
CA ALA A 10 -7.91 -13.00 -5.73
C ALA A 10 -8.81 -11.79 -6.03
N ILE A 11 -9.97 -11.67 -5.35
CA ILE A 11 -10.85 -10.51 -5.46
C ILE A 11 -10.16 -9.25 -4.95
N PHE A 12 -9.51 -9.31 -3.77
CA PHE A 12 -8.73 -8.17 -3.25
C PHE A 12 -7.60 -7.77 -4.20
N ALA A 13 -6.90 -8.75 -4.78
CA ALA A 13 -5.83 -8.48 -5.73
C ALA A 13 -6.34 -7.79 -6.99
N ALA A 14 -7.40 -8.34 -7.61
CA ALA A 14 -8.02 -7.77 -8.80
C ALA A 14 -8.56 -6.35 -8.55
N LEU A 15 -9.24 -6.13 -7.41
CA LEU A 15 -9.72 -4.82 -7.00
C LEU A 15 -8.57 -3.82 -6.84
N SER A 16 -7.50 -4.22 -6.15
CA SER A 16 -6.34 -3.35 -5.91
C SER A 16 -5.67 -2.95 -7.22
N ILE A 17 -5.44 -3.91 -8.12
CA ILE A 17 -4.85 -3.65 -9.45
C ILE A 17 -5.76 -2.72 -10.27
N GLY A 18 -7.07 -3.00 -10.29
CA GLY A 18 -8.03 -2.18 -11.02
C GLY A 18 -8.08 -0.74 -10.51
N LEU A 19 -8.10 -0.54 -9.20
CA LEU A 19 -8.04 0.80 -8.59
C LEU A 19 -6.70 1.49 -8.87
N GLY A 20 -5.59 0.75 -8.83
CA GLY A 20 -4.27 1.26 -9.20
C GLY A 20 -4.23 1.84 -10.60
N PHE A 21 -4.75 1.09 -11.58
CA PHE A 21 -4.83 1.56 -12.96
C PHE A 21 -5.87 2.67 -13.16
N MET A 22 -6.99 2.65 -12.45
CA MET A 22 -8.02 3.68 -12.53
C MET A 22 -7.53 5.05 -12.05
N PHE A 23 -6.75 5.08 -10.96
CA PHE A 23 -6.24 6.32 -10.38
C PHE A 23 -4.81 6.70 -10.83
N MET A 24 -4.22 5.96 -11.77
CA MET A 24 -2.84 6.16 -12.23
C MET A 24 -2.53 7.59 -12.67
N MET A 25 -3.50 8.29 -13.28
CA MET A 25 -3.34 9.66 -13.78
C MET A 25 -3.69 10.73 -12.74
N VAL A 26 -4.17 10.34 -11.56
CA VAL A 26 -4.53 11.27 -10.48
C VAL A 26 -3.35 11.33 -9.51
N PRO A 27 -2.57 12.42 -9.50
CA PRO A 27 -1.37 12.48 -8.69
C PRO A 27 -1.70 12.38 -7.19
N ASN A 28 -0.87 11.63 -6.46
CA ASN A 28 -0.95 11.42 -5.01
C ASN A 28 -2.24 10.74 -4.50
N VAL A 29 -3.14 10.28 -5.37
CA VAL A 29 -4.33 9.52 -4.98
C VAL A 29 -4.09 8.05 -5.30
N GLU A 30 -3.94 7.25 -4.24
CA GLU A 30 -3.43 5.88 -4.34
C GLU A 30 -4.29 4.95 -3.48
N PHE A 31 -4.92 3.96 -4.10
CA PHE A 31 -5.87 3.06 -3.43
C PHE A 31 -5.36 1.61 -3.27
N ILE A 32 -4.24 1.25 -3.88
CA ILE A 32 -3.62 -0.07 -3.75
C ILE A 32 -3.25 -0.34 -2.28
N SER A 33 -2.58 0.60 -1.62
CA SER A 33 -2.10 0.42 -0.24
C SER A 33 -3.25 0.15 0.72
N VAL A 34 -4.34 0.90 0.62
CA VAL A 34 -5.50 0.70 1.50
C VAL A 34 -6.20 -0.63 1.22
N THR A 35 -6.37 -1.03 -0.05
CA THR A 35 -7.03 -2.31 -0.35
C THR A 35 -6.18 -3.53 -0.03
N VAL A 36 -4.86 -3.44 -0.24
CA VAL A 36 -3.91 -4.48 0.19
C VAL A 36 -3.90 -4.57 1.72
N PHE A 37 -3.88 -3.45 2.43
CA PHE A 37 -3.98 -3.44 3.88
C PHE A 37 -5.30 -4.07 4.37
N LEU A 38 -6.43 -3.74 3.75
CA LEU A 38 -7.73 -4.34 4.06
C LEU A 38 -7.76 -5.86 3.81
N SER A 39 -7.03 -6.35 2.79
CA SER A 39 -6.91 -7.79 2.54
C SER A 39 -6.28 -8.52 3.72
N GLY A 40 -5.21 -7.97 4.31
CA GLY A 40 -4.58 -8.56 5.49
C GLY A 40 -5.41 -8.39 6.76
N LEU A 41 -6.12 -7.27 6.89
CA LEU A 41 -7.07 -7.04 7.98
C LEU A 41 -8.20 -8.09 7.98
N THR A 42 -8.62 -8.52 6.79
CA THR A 42 -9.76 -9.43 6.60
C THR A 42 -9.34 -10.90 6.61
N LEU A 43 -8.27 -11.24 5.88
CA LEU A 43 -7.85 -12.62 5.61
C LEU A 43 -6.67 -13.08 6.49
N GLY A 44 -6.06 -12.16 7.23
CA GLY A 44 -4.88 -12.40 8.07
C GLY A 44 -3.56 -12.17 7.35
N GLY A 45 -2.46 -12.22 8.12
CA GLY A 45 -1.14 -11.76 7.68
C GLY A 45 -0.61 -12.47 6.44
N ILE A 46 -0.65 -13.81 6.40
CA ILE A 46 -0.11 -14.59 5.26
C ILE A 46 -0.83 -14.22 3.96
N TRP A 47 -2.16 -14.16 3.98
CA TRP A 47 -2.94 -13.81 2.80
C TRP A 47 -2.75 -12.35 2.40
N GLY A 48 -2.67 -11.43 3.37
CA GLY A 48 -2.34 -10.03 3.11
C GLY A 48 -0.98 -9.86 2.44
N THR A 49 0.05 -10.56 2.92
CA THR A 49 1.39 -10.58 2.33
C THR A 49 1.37 -11.07 0.88
N LEU A 50 0.68 -12.20 0.62
CA LEU A 50 0.56 -12.75 -0.73
C LEU A 50 -0.17 -11.78 -1.66
N VAL A 51 -1.29 -11.22 -1.23
CA VAL A 51 -2.04 -10.22 -2.01
C VAL A 51 -1.16 -9.02 -2.32
N GLY A 52 -0.49 -8.44 -1.33
CA GLY A 52 0.37 -7.27 -1.54
C GLY A 52 1.51 -7.54 -2.51
N GLY A 53 2.20 -8.67 -2.36
CA GLY A 53 3.28 -9.07 -3.27
C GLY A 53 2.79 -9.29 -4.71
N THR A 54 1.69 -10.03 -4.89
CA THR A 54 1.10 -10.30 -6.21
C THR A 54 0.56 -9.04 -6.88
N VAL A 55 -0.15 -8.20 -6.14
CA VAL A 55 -0.69 -6.92 -6.64
C VAL A 55 0.45 -6.06 -7.15
N MET A 56 1.51 -5.90 -6.37
CA MET A 56 2.60 -5.03 -6.77
C MET A 56 3.42 -5.61 -7.92
N LEU A 57 3.62 -6.93 -7.95
CA LEU A 57 4.25 -7.60 -9.09
C LEU A 57 3.48 -7.30 -10.38
N ILE A 58 2.17 -7.52 -10.41
CA ILE A 58 1.36 -7.31 -11.61
C ILE A 58 1.28 -5.82 -11.95
N HIS A 59 0.93 -4.97 -10.98
CA HIS A 59 0.74 -3.54 -11.19
C HIS A 59 2.03 -2.86 -11.67
N SER A 60 3.19 -3.19 -11.08
CA SER A 60 4.48 -2.59 -11.47
C SER A 60 4.98 -3.12 -12.81
N THR A 61 4.88 -4.43 -13.06
CA THR A 61 5.36 -5.02 -14.33
C THR A 61 4.51 -4.63 -15.53
N MET A 62 3.19 -4.53 -15.35
CA MET A 62 2.22 -4.22 -16.41
C MET A 62 1.81 -2.74 -16.44
N ASN A 63 2.56 -1.84 -15.79
CA ASN A 63 2.24 -0.42 -15.77
C ASN A 63 2.48 0.21 -17.18
N PRO A 64 1.44 0.80 -17.81
CA PRO A 64 1.56 1.44 -19.13
C PRO A 64 2.51 2.64 -19.17
N LEU A 65 2.75 3.30 -18.03
CA LEU A 65 3.67 4.44 -17.92
C LEU A 65 5.14 4.01 -17.79
N GLY A 66 5.41 2.71 -17.63
CA GLY A 66 6.76 2.16 -17.55
C GLY A 66 6.81 0.89 -16.70
N SER A 67 7.47 -0.14 -17.22
CA SER A 67 7.53 -1.44 -16.54
C SER A 67 8.61 -1.48 -15.45
N GLY A 68 8.23 -1.95 -14.26
CA GLY A 68 9.17 -2.23 -13.17
C GLY A 68 10.25 -3.27 -13.51
N LEU A 69 10.07 -4.06 -14.59
CA LEU A 69 11.10 -5.00 -15.06
C LEU A 69 12.40 -4.31 -15.50
N ILE A 70 12.31 -3.04 -15.93
CA ILE A 70 13.48 -2.24 -16.33
C ILE A 70 14.28 -1.83 -15.08
N TYR A 71 13.59 -1.54 -13.98
CA TYR A 71 14.17 -1.08 -12.71
C TYR A 71 14.09 -2.19 -11.66
N PHE A 72 14.81 -3.29 -11.88
CA PHE A 72 14.63 -4.52 -11.10
C PHE A 72 14.79 -4.35 -9.56
N PRO A 73 15.79 -3.61 -9.03
CA PRO A 73 15.86 -3.33 -7.59
C PRO A 73 14.63 -2.57 -7.06
N LEU A 74 14.07 -1.64 -7.84
CA LEU A 74 12.83 -0.95 -7.49
C LEU A 74 11.66 -1.94 -7.43
N LEU A 75 11.50 -2.81 -8.44
CA LEU A 75 10.44 -3.82 -8.44
C LEU A 75 10.49 -4.71 -7.19
N VAL A 76 11.69 -5.18 -6.83
CA VAL A 76 11.87 -5.99 -5.61
C VAL A 76 11.50 -5.20 -4.36
N GLY A 77 11.96 -3.95 -4.26
CA GLY A 77 11.63 -3.06 -3.14
C GLY A 77 10.12 -2.81 -3.03
N GLN A 78 9.44 -2.58 -4.15
CA GLN A 78 7.99 -2.37 -4.20
C GLN A 78 7.22 -3.62 -3.75
N ILE A 79 7.58 -4.80 -4.26
CA ILE A 79 6.95 -6.07 -3.88
C ILE A 79 7.13 -6.32 -2.38
N PHE A 80 8.36 -6.13 -1.87
CA PHE A 80 8.66 -6.28 -0.46
C PHE A 80 7.84 -5.31 0.40
N ALA A 81 7.81 -4.03 0.03
CA ALA A 81 7.08 -3.02 0.77
C ALA A 81 5.58 -3.36 0.81
N MET A 82 4.98 -3.65 -0.34
CA MET A 82 3.54 -3.93 -0.43
C MET A 82 3.13 -5.22 0.29
N ALA A 83 4.00 -6.24 0.29
CA ALA A 83 3.81 -7.45 1.07
C ALA A 83 3.75 -7.14 2.59
N ILE A 84 4.62 -6.26 3.08
CA ILE A 84 4.60 -5.80 4.49
C ILE A 84 3.34 -5.00 4.78
N ILE A 85 2.90 -4.11 3.87
CA ILE A 85 1.65 -3.35 4.04
C ILE A 85 0.45 -4.29 4.23
N GLY A 86 0.37 -5.33 3.40
CA GLY A 86 -0.63 -6.39 3.55
C GLY A 86 -0.55 -7.05 4.93
N MET A 87 0.64 -7.40 5.40
CA MET A 87 0.84 -7.97 6.74
C MET A 87 0.40 -7.01 7.86
N MET A 88 0.69 -5.70 7.74
CA MET A 88 0.34 -4.68 8.75
C MET A 88 -1.18 -4.58 8.96
N GLY A 89 -1.97 -4.82 7.91
CA GLY A 89 -3.43 -4.91 8.03
C GLY A 89 -3.87 -5.96 9.06
N SER A 90 -3.20 -7.11 9.09
CA SER A 90 -3.50 -8.16 10.07
C SER A 90 -3.07 -7.81 11.49
N LEU A 91 -1.94 -7.10 11.65
CA LEU A 91 -1.45 -6.70 12.98
C LEU A 91 -2.35 -5.67 13.64
N THR A 92 -2.97 -4.80 12.86
CA THR A 92 -3.90 -3.77 13.32
C THR A 92 -5.32 -4.30 13.51
N ALA A 93 -5.65 -5.47 12.95
CA ALA A 93 -7.00 -6.05 13.01
C ALA A 93 -7.54 -6.20 14.43
N ARG A 94 -6.70 -6.59 15.40
CA ARG A 94 -7.13 -6.73 16.81
C ARG A 94 -7.47 -5.38 17.44
N LEU A 95 -6.67 -4.35 17.15
CA LEU A 95 -6.88 -2.99 17.64
C LEU A 95 -8.18 -2.40 17.09
N PHE A 96 -8.45 -2.58 15.79
CA PHE A 96 -9.64 -2.04 15.13
C PHE A 96 -10.94 -2.78 15.45
N ARG A 97 -10.87 -3.98 16.03
CA ARG A 97 -12.03 -4.73 16.53
C ARG A 97 -12.42 -4.35 17.95
N LEU A 98 -11.61 -3.54 18.65
CA LEU A 98 -12.02 -2.99 19.94
C LEU A 98 -13.18 -2.01 19.74
N GLN A 99 -14.07 -1.92 20.73
CA GLN A 99 -15.20 -0.99 20.71
C GLN A 99 -14.72 0.44 20.96
N ILE A 100 -14.07 1.02 19.95
CA ILE A 100 -13.53 2.38 19.96
C ILE A 100 -14.51 3.34 19.29
N SER A 101 -14.49 4.61 19.72
CA SER A 101 -15.31 5.66 19.13
C SER A 101 -14.91 5.90 17.67
N SER A 102 -15.87 6.32 16.84
CA SER A 102 -15.63 6.50 15.39
C SER A 102 -14.52 7.51 15.10
N GLY A 103 -14.39 8.59 15.88
CA GLY A 103 -13.32 9.57 15.71
C GLY A 103 -11.94 8.99 15.99
N ILE A 104 -11.79 8.14 17.01
CA ILE A 104 -10.53 7.47 17.33
C ILE A 104 -10.17 6.47 16.23
N LEU A 105 -11.15 5.72 15.71
CA LEU A 105 -10.91 4.77 14.62
C LEU A 105 -10.45 5.48 13.33
N VAL A 106 -11.03 6.63 12.98
CA VAL A 106 -10.58 7.47 11.86
C VAL A 106 -9.14 7.92 12.07
N GLY A 107 -8.81 8.44 13.25
CA GLY A 107 -7.45 8.90 13.57
C GLY A 107 -6.41 7.77 13.51
N LEU A 108 -6.71 6.62 14.10
CA LEU A 108 -5.82 5.46 14.08
C LEU A 108 -5.64 4.89 12.67
N ALA A 109 -6.71 4.78 11.90
CA ALA A 109 -6.63 4.33 10.51
C ALA A 109 -5.77 5.29 9.67
N GLY A 110 -6.00 6.60 9.78
CA GLY A 110 -5.20 7.59 9.08
C GLY A 110 -3.74 7.57 9.50
N PHE A 111 -3.44 7.38 10.78
CA PHE A 111 -2.08 7.19 11.27
C PHE A 111 -1.43 5.92 10.70
N CYS A 112 -2.15 4.80 10.63
CA CYS A 112 -1.66 3.59 9.96
C CYS A 112 -1.35 3.87 8.49
N GLY A 113 -2.23 4.56 7.78
CA GLY A 113 -2.03 5.00 6.39
C GLY A 113 -0.74 5.80 6.23
N LEU A 114 -0.52 6.80 7.07
CA LEU A 114 0.71 7.60 7.08
C LEU A 114 1.96 6.73 7.25
N ILE A 115 1.96 5.82 8.23
CA ILE A 115 3.13 4.98 8.52
C ILE A 115 3.44 4.01 7.38
N VAL A 116 2.42 3.36 6.81
CA VAL A 116 2.64 2.39 5.72
C VAL A 116 3.08 3.08 4.42
N SER A 117 2.53 4.26 4.13
CA SER A 117 2.95 5.06 2.98
C SER A 117 4.37 5.60 3.16
N LEU A 118 4.73 6.08 4.35
CA LEU A 118 6.10 6.50 4.65
C LEU A 118 7.09 5.35 4.44
N PHE A 119 6.75 4.17 4.92
CA PHE A 119 7.57 2.99 4.72
C PHE A 119 7.75 2.64 3.24
N TYR A 120 6.66 2.64 2.45
CA TYR A 120 6.73 2.40 1.01
C TYR A 120 7.59 3.44 0.29
N ASP A 121 7.41 4.71 0.60
CA ASP A 121 8.12 5.82 -0.03
C ASP A 121 9.62 5.78 0.31
N ILE A 122 9.99 5.43 1.55
CA ILE A 122 11.40 5.23 1.92
C ILE A 122 12.01 4.08 1.11
N VAL A 123 11.34 2.93 1.05
CA VAL A 123 11.86 1.75 0.33
C VAL A 123 12.05 2.07 -1.15
N THR A 124 11.07 2.72 -1.78
CA THR A 124 11.13 3.05 -3.22
C THR A 124 12.12 4.17 -3.52
N THR A 125 12.22 5.18 -2.66
CA THR A 125 13.18 6.28 -2.80
C THR A 125 14.62 5.82 -2.69
N LEU A 126 14.89 4.75 -1.94
CA LEU A 126 16.21 4.13 -1.87
C LEU A 126 16.43 3.13 -3.02
N ALA A 127 15.42 2.36 -3.39
CA ALA A 127 15.55 1.31 -4.41
C ALA A 127 15.68 1.87 -5.84
N TYR A 128 15.00 2.99 -6.15
CA TYR A 128 15.07 3.58 -7.49
C TYR A 128 16.47 4.09 -7.87
N PRO A 129 17.16 4.91 -7.07
CA PRO A 129 18.52 5.37 -7.39
C PRO A 129 19.52 4.20 -7.56
N ILE A 130 19.39 3.14 -6.77
CA ILE A 130 20.17 1.90 -6.93
C ILE A 130 19.90 1.28 -8.31
N SER A 131 18.64 1.21 -8.72
CA SER A 131 18.26 0.67 -10.04
C SER A 131 18.72 1.54 -11.21
N ALA A 132 18.81 2.86 -11.01
CA ALA A 132 19.21 3.82 -12.03
C ALA A 132 20.73 4.06 -12.09
N GLY A 133 21.52 3.45 -11.20
CA GLY A 133 22.97 3.60 -11.15
C GLY A 133 23.45 4.94 -10.58
N TYR A 134 22.64 5.59 -9.73
CA TYR A 134 22.97 6.88 -9.14
C TYR A 134 24.04 6.76 -8.05
N SER A 135 24.88 7.79 -7.93
CA SER A 135 25.79 7.99 -6.81
C SER A 135 25.04 8.40 -5.54
N TRP A 136 25.69 8.29 -4.37
CA TRP A 136 25.09 8.70 -3.11
C TRP A 136 24.62 10.17 -3.09
N LYS A 137 25.38 11.07 -3.73
CA LYS A 137 25.01 12.49 -3.82
C LYS A 137 23.74 12.69 -4.65
N GLU A 138 23.62 11.98 -5.76
CA GLU A 138 22.44 12.02 -6.62
C GLU A 138 21.22 11.39 -5.94
N THR A 139 21.40 10.32 -5.17
CA THR A 139 20.34 9.72 -4.32
C THR A 139 19.80 10.71 -3.31
N VAL A 140 20.67 11.45 -2.62
CA VAL A 140 20.24 12.48 -1.66
C VAL A 140 19.52 13.63 -2.36
N ALA A 141 20.03 14.09 -3.52
CA ALA A 141 19.37 15.12 -4.31
C ALA A 141 17.98 14.68 -4.79
N TYR A 142 17.85 13.43 -5.27
CA TYR A 142 16.59 12.82 -5.66
C TYR A 142 15.60 12.79 -4.49
N ALA A 143 16.02 12.30 -3.32
CA ALA A 143 15.18 12.25 -2.12
C ALA A 143 14.68 13.63 -1.70
N ILE A 144 15.55 14.65 -1.70
CA ILE A 144 15.17 16.04 -1.36
C ILE A 144 14.17 16.59 -2.39
N SER A 145 14.41 16.35 -3.68
CA SER A 145 13.51 16.83 -4.74
C SER A 145 12.11 16.19 -4.67
N GLY A 146 12.02 14.96 -4.18
CA GLY A 146 10.77 14.22 -4.02
C GLY A 146 9.94 14.58 -2.79
N LEU A 147 10.51 15.29 -1.79
CA LEU A 147 9.88 15.54 -0.49
C LEU A 147 8.48 16.15 -0.58
N PHE A 148 8.27 17.07 -1.53
CA PHE A 148 6.95 17.69 -1.73
C PHE A 148 5.91 16.64 -2.14
N PHE A 149 6.22 15.80 -3.13
CA PHE A 149 5.34 14.73 -3.60
C PHE A 149 5.13 13.66 -2.53
N THR A 150 6.19 13.24 -1.84
CA THR A 150 6.10 12.31 -0.70
C THR A 150 5.19 12.87 0.39
N THR A 151 5.30 14.15 0.72
CA THR A 151 4.44 14.78 1.74
C THR A 151 2.98 14.80 1.31
N MET A 152 2.70 15.16 0.05
CA MET A 152 1.33 15.14 -0.49
C MET A 152 0.75 13.73 -0.51
N HIS A 153 1.56 12.73 -0.90
CA HIS A 153 1.18 11.33 -0.87
C HIS A 153 0.85 10.87 0.56
N LEU A 154 1.69 11.19 1.55
CA LEU A 154 1.47 10.86 2.97
C LEU A 154 0.14 11.43 3.49
N VAL A 155 -0.14 12.71 3.23
CA VAL A 155 -1.38 13.37 3.66
C VAL A 155 -2.60 12.75 2.98
N SER A 156 -2.50 12.51 1.67
CA SER A 156 -3.56 11.87 0.89
C SER A 156 -3.87 10.47 1.40
N ASN A 157 -2.85 9.64 1.60
CA ASN A 157 -3.04 8.28 2.09
C ASN A 157 -3.55 8.23 3.55
N ALA A 158 -3.11 9.15 4.41
CA ALA A 158 -3.70 9.29 5.74
C ALA A 158 -5.20 9.60 5.68
N ALA A 159 -5.63 10.49 4.77
CA ALA A 159 -7.04 10.80 4.57
C ALA A 159 -7.82 9.60 4.00
N ILE A 160 -7.27 8.93 2.98
CA ILE A 160 -7.89 7.74 2.36
C ILE A 160 -8.10 6.64 3.40
N PHE A 161 -7.08 6.29 4.18
CA PHE A 161 -7.20 5.27 5.22
C PHE A 161 -8.20 5.70 6.30
N GLY A 162 -8.16 6.96 6.74
CA GLY A 162 -9.09 7.51 7.72
C GLY A 162 -10.55 7.46 7.29
N VAL A 163 -10.84 7.48 5.99
CA VAL A 163 -12.21 7.36 5.47
C VAL A 163 -12.58 5.90 5.18
N VAL A 164 -11.72 5.17 4.46
CA VAL A 164 -12.04 3.87 3.89
C VAL A 164 -12.07 2.77 4.96
N VAL A 165 -11.07 2.72 5.84
CA VAL A 165 -10.95 1.63 6.83
C VAL A 165 -12.13 1.64 7.82
N PRO A 166 -12.52 2.77 8.44
CA PRO A 166 -13.65 2.78 9.37
C PRO A 166 -14.98 2.42 8.69
N GLN A 167 -15.19 2.89 7.46
CA GLN A 167 -16.39 2.57 6.68
C GLN A 167 -16.47 1.08 6.32
N TYR A 168 -15.33 0.49 5.96
CA TYR A 168 -15.23 -0.94 5.69
C TYR A 168 -15.59 -1.77 6.92
N LEU A 169 -14.98 -1.45 8.08
CA LEU A 169 -15.24 -2.15 9.34
C LEU A 169 -16.70 -2.03 9.79
N ARG A 170 -17.32 -0.86 9.62
CA ARG A 170 -18.75 -0.68 9.93
C ARG A 170 -19.62 -1.63 9.13
N LYS A 171 -19.32 -1.85 7.85
CA LYS A 171 -20.08 -2.77 6.98
C LYS A 171 -19.88 -4.25 7.32
N LEU A 172 -18.78 -4.63 7.98
CA LEU A 172 -18.53 -6.01 8.40
C LEU A 172 -19.21 -6.39 9.73
N ASN A 173 -19.53 -5.40 10.57
CA ASN A 173 -20.16 -5.60 11.87
C ASN A 173 -21.70 -5.46 11.82
N HIS A 174 -22.27 -5.25 10.63
CA HIS A 174 -23.70 -5.36 10.34
C HIS A 174 -23.98 -6.72 9.68
#